data_AF-X7YI82-F1
#
_entry.id   AF-X7YI82-F1
#
_cell.length_a   1.000
_cell.length_b   1.000
_cell.length_c   1.000
_cell.angle_alpha   90.00
_cell.angle_beta   90.00
_cell.angle_gamma   90.00
#
_symmetry.space_group_name_H-M   'P 1'
#
loop_
_entity.id
_entity.type
_entity.pdbx_description
1 polymer ?
#
loop_
_entity_poly.entity_id
_entity_poly.type
_entity_poly.pdbx_seq_one_letter_code
_entity_poly.pdbx_strand_id
1 'polypeptide(L)'
;MRSRYAGKPFTTPTAQIAAALEQVSIPTLLLSLVHISGDPRFIGDFKPAGIFLNEVQGFMSEEDKARARAAALPVITDYRDRGCPEPAPLPRGLIKEMMDWAACETVPDDYVPLLFEELDFEGVDPRRPAPLPPERAAELPVIVVGCGESGILAGIRLKQANIPFTILEKNAGPGGTWWENSYPGARVDVANHFYCYSFEPSNDWKHFFAEQPELQAYFTMMMDKYGLGEHVRWRAEVLAAEWDDDEGMWAVTARSGDGTITTMRAAP
;
A
#
# COMPACT_ATOMS: atom_id res chain seq x y z
N MET A 1 -5.45 8.62 -3.77
CA MET A 1 -4.20 8.37 -3.04
C MET A 1 -3.59 9.73 -3.02
N ARG A 2 -3.45 10.37 -1.86
CA ARG A 2 -2.70 11.64 -1.85
C ARG A 2 -1.25 11.27 -2.10
N SER A 3 -0.81 11.47 -3.34
CA SER A 3 0.59 11.32 -3.71
C SER A 3 1.42 12.10 -2.70
N ARG A 4 2.44 11.47 -2.10
CA ARG A 4 3.40 12.17 -1.21
C ARG A 4 4.13 13.33 -1.90
N TYR A 5 3.95 13.46 -3.20
CA TYR A 5 4.44 14.52 -4.06
C TYR A 5 3.38 15.56 -4.42
N ALA A 6 2.10 15.36 -4.08
CA ALA A 6 1.08 16.39 -4.20
C ALA A 6 1.51 17.61 -3.37
N GLY A 7 1.44 18.81 -3.95
CA GLY A 7 1.95 20.03 -3.32
C GLY A 7 3.47 20.17 -3.30
N LYS A 8 4.27 19.18 -3.76
CA LYS A 8 5.71 19.33 -3.93
C LYS A 8 6.02 19.83 -5.34
N PRO A 9 6.47 21.08 -5.50
CA PRO A 9 6.78 21.61 -6.81
C PRO A 9 7.98 20.88 -7.42
N PHE A 10 7.92 20.64 -8.73
CA PHE A 10 9.09 20.25 -9.51
C PHE A 10 9.42 21.37 -10.51
N THR A 11 10.69 21.48 -10.90
CA THR A 11 11.16 22.52 -11.83
C THR A 11 11.71 21.92 -13.12
N THR A 12 11.36 20.66 -13.41
CA THR A 12 11.80 19.93 -14.59
C THR A 12 11.48 20.72 -15.86
N PRO A 13 12.47 21.02 -16.74
CA PRO A 13 12.25 21.77 -17.97
C PRO A 13 11.22 21.08 -18.88
N THR A 14 10.45 21.87 -19.63
CA THR A 14 9.40 21.36 -20.53
C THR A 14 9.92 20.31 -21.52
N ALA A 15 11.13 20.49 -22.07
CA ALA A 15 11.73 19.52 -22.97
C ALA A 15 12.01 18.16 -22.29
N GLN A 16 12.36 18.16 -21.00
CA GLN A 16 12.57 16.92 -20.24
C GLN A 16 11.24 16.25 -19.88
N ILE A 17 10.18 17.03 -19.60
CA ILE A 17 8.83 16.50 -19.43
C ILE A 17 8.37 15.80 -20.72
N ALA A 18 8.56 16.44 -21.87
CA ALA A 18 8.22 15.86 -23.17
C ALA A 18 8.98 14.54 -23.42
N ALA A 19 10.29 14.49 -23.11
CA ALA A 19 11.06 13.26 -23.22
C ALA A 19 10.57 12.15 -22.27
N ALA A 20 10.15 12.50 -21.05
CA ALA A 20 9.61 11.54 -20.10
C ALA A 20 8.25 10.95 -20.57
N LEU A 21 7.42 11.75 -21.25
CA LEU A 21 6.12 11.30 -21.79
C LEU A 21 6.25 10.17 -22.83
N GLU A 22 7.41 10.01 -23.46
CA GLU A 22 7.66 8.89 -24.36
C GLU A 22 7.75 7.53 -23.64
N GLN A 23 7.97 7.53 -22.33
CA GLN A 23 8.20 6.31 -21.55
C GLN A 23 7.00 5.89 -20.69
N VAL A 24 5.95 6.70 -20.61
CA VAL A 24 4.81 6.44 -19.72
C VAL A 24 3.77 5.51 -20.35
N SER A 25 3.01 4.83 -19.49
CA SER A 25 1.74 4.20 -19.88
C SER A 25 0.72 5.27 -20.27
N ILE A 26 0.20 5.20 -21.50
CA ILE A 26 -0.80 6.16 -21.98
C ILE A 26 -2.14 6.05 -21.23
N PRO A 27 -2.67 4.85 -20.94
CA PRO A 27 -3.84 4.73 -20.08
C PRO A 27 -3.68 5.42 -18.71
N THR A 28 -2.57 5.16 -18.02
CA THR A 28 -2.29 5.79 -16.73
C THR A 28 -2.09 7.30 -16.85
N LEU A 29 -1.44 7.76 -17.93
CA LEU A 29 -1.28 9.19 -18.21
C LEU A 29 -2.63 9.88 -18.34
N LEU A 30 -3.53 9.35 -19.17
CA LEU A 30 -4.85 9.95 -19.41
C LEU A 30 -5.68 10.02 -18.12
N LEU A 31 -5.72 8.95 -17.32
CA LEU A 31 -6.39 8.96 -16.02
C LEU A 31 -5.77 9.98 -15.06
N SER A 32 -4.44 10.13 -15.06
CA SER A 32 -3.74 11.13 -14.26
C SER A 32 -4.08 12.55 -14.70
N LEU A 33 -4.26 12.79 -16.00
CA LEU A 33 -4.70 14.10 -16.51
C LEU A 33 -6.11 14.43 -16.04
N VAL A 34 -7.04 13.47 -16.00
CA VAL A 34 -8.38 13.68 -15.42
C VAL A 34 -8.26 14.06 -13.94
N HIS A 35 -7.42 13.36 -13.17
CA HIS A 35 -7.19 13.73 -11.76
C HIS A 35 -6.61 15.14 -11.60
N ILE A 36 -5.65 15.54 -12.42
CA ILE A 36 -4.98 16.85 -12.31
C ILE A 36 -5.88 18.00 -12.75
N SER A 37 -6.69 17.80 -13.79
CA SER A 37 -7.45 18.86 -14.46
C SER A 37 -8.95 18.87 -14.14
N GLY A 38 -9.50 17.75 -13.69
CA GLY A 38 -10.95 17.53 -13.60
C GLY A 38 -11.64 17.38 -14.96
N ASP A 39 -10.88 17.30 -16.06
CA ASP A 39 -11.42 17.33 -17.41
C ASP A 39 -11.70 15.91 -17.94
N PRO A 40 -12.98 15.52 -18.11
CA PRO A 40 -13.33 14.16 -18.53
C PRO A 40 -13.00 13.88 -20.00
N ARG A 41 -12.62 14.88 -20.81
CA ARG A 41 -12.32 14.64 -22.24
C ARG A 41 -11.17 13.65 -22.44
N PHE A 42 -10.24 13.52 -21.50
CA PHE A 42 -9.12 12.57 -21.62
C PHE A 42 -9.56 11.10 -21.63
N ILE A 43 -10.77 10.80 -21.11
CA ILE A 43 -11.39 9.47 -21.19
C ILE A 43 -12.57 9.42 -22.18
N GLY A 44 -12.94 10.56 -22.78
CA GLY A 44 -13.94 10.66 -23.84
C GLY A 44 -13.35 10.64 -25.26
N ASP A 45 -12.25 11.37 -25.46
CA ASP A 45 -11.57 11.53 -26.75
C ASP A 45 -10.62 10.37 -27.07
N PHE A 46 -10.24 9.60 -26.05
CA PHE A 46 -9.33 8.47 -26.13
C PHE A 46 -10.00 7.23 -25.58
N LYS A 47 -9.69 6.07 -26.15
CA LYS A 47 -10.24 4.79 -25.69
C LYS A 47 -9.21 3.67 -25.82
N PRO A 48 -8.85 2.97 -24.74
CA PRO A 48 -8.06 1.75 -24.83
C PRO A 48 -8.89 0.66 -25.52
N ALA A 49 -8.22 -0.18 -26.29
CA ALA A 49 -8.86 -1.28 -27.01
C ALA A 49 -8.94 -2.57 -26.16
N GLY A 50 -8.26 -2.63 -25.02
CA GLY A 50 -8.36 -3.74 -24.08
C GLY A 50 -7.31 -3.66 -22.98
N ILE A 51 -7.44 -4.59 -22.03
CA ILE A 51 -6.46 -4.84 -20.96
C ILE A 51 -5.96 -6.27 -21.05
N PHE A 52 -4.65 -6.46 -20.91
CA PHE A 52 -4.04 -7.78 -20.84
C PHE A 52 -2.81 -7.73 -19.94
N LEU A 53 -2.45 -8.87 -19.35
CA LEU A 53 -1.29 -8.95 -18.46
C LEU A 53 -0.02 -8.53 -19.23
N ASN A 54 0.73 -7.58 -18.66
CA ASN A 54 1.93 -6.94 -19.23
C ASN A 54 1.70 -6.05 -20.46
N GLU A 55 0.45 -5.86 -20.92
CA GLU A 55 0.12 -4.82 -21.89
C GLU A 55 -0.19 -3.51 -21.15
N VAL A 56 0.67 -2.51 -21.33
CA VAL A 56 0.64 -1.24 -20.57
C VAL A 56 0.22 -0.03 -21.40
N GLN A 57 -0.01 -0.20 -22.71
CA GLN A 57 -0.36 0.87 -23.64
C GLN A 57 -1.83 0.79 -24.07
N GLY A 58 -2.62 -0.11 -23.48
CA GLY A 58 -4.06 -0.25 -23.74
C GLY A 58 -4.38 -0.65 -25.17
N PHE A 59 -3.44 -1.28 -25.89
CA PHE A 59 -3.54 -1.61 -27.31
C PHE A 59 -3.90 -0.40 -28.21
N MET A 60 -3.55 0.82 -27.78
CA MET A 60 -3.85 2.05 -28.52
C MET A 60 -3.00 2.16 -29.80
N SER A 61 -3.50 2.90 -30.79
CA SER A 61 -2.75 3.21 -32.01
C SER A 61 -1.58 4.15 -31.72
N GLU A 62 -0.50 4.09 -32.51
CA GLU A 62 0.61 5.05 -32.35
C GLU A 62 0.17 6.51 -32.56
N GLU A 63 -0.85 6.74 -33.41
CA GLU A 63 -1.47 8.05 -33.60
C GLU A 63 -2.14 8.54 -32.31
N ASP A 64 -2.94 7.71 -31.64
CA ASP A 64 -3.61 8.09 -30.40
C ASP A 64 -2.63 8.26 -29.24
N LYS A 65 -1.57 7.44 -29.17
CA LYS A 65 -0.48 7.63 -28.20
C LYS A 65 0.20 8.97 -28.40
N ALA A 66 0.55 9.33 -29.64
CA ALA A 66 1.16 10.62 -29.95
C ALA A 66 0.23 11.79 -29.62
N ARG A 67 -1.07 11.68 -29.96
CA ARG A 67 -2.11 12.67 -29.61
C ARG A 67 -2.24 12.84 -28.09
N ALA A 68 -2.23 11.74 -27.33
CA ALA A 68 -2.31 11.78 -25.87
C ALA A 68 -1.09 12.47 -25.25
N ARG A 69 0.14 12.16 -25.71
CA ARG A 69 1.37 12.85 -25.25
C ARG A 69 1.34 14.35 -25.55
N ALA A 70 0.92 14.71 -26.76
CA ALA A 70 0.79 16.11 -27.17
C ALA A 70 -0.24 16.87 -26.33
N ALA A 71 -1.36 16.23 -25.98
CA ALA A 71 -2.40 16.81 -25.13
C ALA A 71 -1.95 16.91 -23.65
N ALA A 72 -1.12 15.98 -23.18
CA ALA A 72 -0.63 15.93 -21.80
C ALA A 72 0.37 17.03 -21.47
N LEU A 73 1.30 17.32 -22.39
CA LEU A 73 2.40 18.25 -22.17
C LEU A 73 1.94 19.63 -21.63
N PRO A 74 0.99 20.36 -22.27
CA PRO A 74 0.56 21.66 -21.77
C PRO A 74 -0.09 21.59 -20.39
N VAL A 75 -0.84 20.52 -20.08
CA VAL A 75 -1.48 20.32 -18.78
C VAL A 75 -0.45 20.12 -17.68
N ILE A 76 0.56 19.29 -17.92
CA ILE A 76 1.62 19.00 -16.94
C ILE A 76 2.50 20.23 -16.73
N THR A 77 2.82 20.98 -17.79
CA THR A 77 3.58 22.22 -17.66
C THR A 77 2.81 23.29 -16.90
N ASP A 78 1.51 23.45 -17.17
CA ASP A 78 0.67 24.37 -16.41
C ASP A 78 0.58 23.96 -14.92
N TYR A 79 0.36 22.68 -14.65
CA TYR A 79 0.34 22.15 -13.29
C TYR A 79 1.66 22.43 -12.54
N ARG A 80 2.80 22.22 -13.21
CA ARG A 80 4.12 22.57 -12.69
C ARG A 80 4.24 24.07 -12.40
N ASP A 81 3.88 24.91 -13.37
CA ASP A 81 4.09 26.36 -13.32
C ASP A 81 3.18 27.04 -12.29
N ARG A 82 2.03 26.43 -11.96
CA ARG A 82 1.17 26.83 -10.83
C ARG A 82 1.66 26.33 -9.47
N GLY A 83 2.83 25.67 -9.40
CA GLY A 83 3.43 25.19 -8.16
C GLY A 83 2.89 23.83 -7.68
N CYS A 84 2.35 23.00 -8.58
CA CYS A 84 1.82 21.67 -8.28
C CYS A 84 0.73 21.67 -7.19
N PRO A 85 -0.34 22.47 -7.34
CA PRO A 85 -1.40 22.54 -6.34
C PRO A 85 -2.03 21.17 -6.11
N GLU A 86 -2.53 20.91 -4.89
CA GLU A 86 -3.24 19.67 -4.62
C GLU A 86 -4.47 19.56 -5.55
N PRO A 87 -4.62 18.46 -6.31
CA PRO A 87 -5.78 18.29 -7.18
C PRO A 87 -7.07 18.23 -6.37
N ALA A 88 -8.13 18.87 -6.89
CA ALA A 88 -9.44 18.80 -6.27
C ALA A 88 -9.99 17.35 -6.33
N PRO A 89 -10.73 16.87 -5.32
CA PRO A 89 -11.40 15.59 -5.37
C PRO A 89 -12.35 15.51 -6.57
N LEU A 90 -12.32 14.37 -7.29
CA LEU A 90 -13.25 14.13 -8.39
C LEU A 90 -14.60 13.62 -7.87
N PRO A 91 -15.72 13.93 -8.56
CA PRO A 91 -17.01 13.34 -8.25
C PRO A 91 -16.98 11.81 -8.37
N ARG A 92 -17.72 11.10 -7.50
CA ARG A 92 -17.77 9.62 -7.52
C ARG A 92 -18.20 9.05 -8.87
N GLY A 93 -19.11 9.72 -9.58
CA GLY A 93 -19.54 9.31 -10.92
C GLY A 93 -18.41 9.35 -11.94
N LEU A 94 -17.58 10.40 -11.93
CA LEU A 94 -16.42 10.49 -12.82
C LEU A 94 -15.36 9.44 -12.48
N ILE A 95 -15.15 9.14 -11.20
CA ILE A 95 -14.25 8.05 -10.79
C ILE A 95 -14.77 6.71 -11.33
N LYS A 96 -16.08 6.46 -11.27
CA LYS A 96 -16.70 5.26 -11.86
C LYS A 96 -16.51 5.19 -13.38
N GLU A 97 -16.68 6.31 -14.09
CA GLU A 97 -16.41 6.38 -15.54
C GLU A 97 -14.94 6.07 -15.84
N MET A 98 -14.01 6.59 -15.04
CA MET A 98 -12.58 6.28 -15.14
C MET A 98 -12.30 4.80 -14.91
N MET A 99 -12.99 4.14 -13.97
CA MET A 99 -12.86 2.70 -13.73
C MET A 99 -13.31 1.89 -14.95
N ASP A 100 -14.48 2.22 -15.49
CA ASP A 100 -15.03 1.52 -16.65
C ASP A 100 -14.12 1.69 -17.87
N TRP A 101 -13.61 2.91 -18.04
CA TRP A 101 -12.64 3.22 -19.09
C TRP A 101 -11.35 2.41 -18.94
N ALA A 102 -10.81 2.33 -17.73
CA ALA A 102 -9.59 1.58 -17.44
C ALA A 102 -9.78 0.07 -17.65
N ALA A 103 -10.93 -0.47 -17.23
CA ALA A 103 -11.27 -1.88 -17.39
C ALA A 103 -11.66 -2.25 -18.84
N CYS A 104 -11.91 -1.25 -19.70
CA CYS A 104 -12.48 -1.43 -21.04
C CYS A 104 -13.88 -2.09 -21.02
N GLU A 105 -14.57 -2.09 -19.88
CA GLU A 105 -15.87 -2.69 -19.66
C GLU A 105 -16.59 -2.03 -18.49
N THR A 106 -17.87 -2.38 -18.25
CA THR A 106 -18.59 -1.88 -17.09
C THR A 106 -18.15 -2.64 -15.85
N VAL A 107 -17.46 -1.95 -14.94
CA VAL A 107 -17.12 -2.46 -13.62
C VAL A 107 -18.39 -2.53 -12.77
N PRO A 108 -18.73 -3.69 -12.17
CA PRO A 108 -19.89 -3.80 -11.30
C PRO A 108 -19.80 -2.88 -10.08
N ASP A 109 -20.94 -2.36 -9.62
CA ASP A 109 -20.99 -1.38 -8.52
C ASP A 109 -20.40 -1.90 -7.21
N ASP A 110 -20.42 -3.22 -6.98
CA ASP A 110 -19.86 -3.86 -5.79
C ASP A 110 -18.33 -3.74 -5.69
N TYR A 111 -17.62 -3.44 -6.80
CA TYR A 111 -16.18 -3.19 -6.78
C TYR A 111 -15.82 -1.73 -6.46
N VAL A 112 -16.79 -0.81 -6.52
CA VAL A 112 -16.54 0.61 -6.28
C VAL A 112 -16.06 0.86 -4.85
N PRO A 113 -16.67 0.31 -3.78
CA PRO A 113 -16.17 0.50 -2.42
C PRO A 113 -14.72 0.05 -2.23
N LEU A 114 -14.36 -1.10 -2.79
CA LEU A 114 -13.00 -1.64 -2.74
C LEU A 114 -12.00 -0.67 -3.38
N LEU A 115 -12.31 -0.16 -4.57
CA LEU A 115 -11.41 0.74 -5.27
C LEU A 115 -11.26 2.10 -4.57
N PHE A 116 -12.33 2.61 -3.96
CA PHE A 116 -12.23 3.84 -3.14
C PHE A 116 -11.37 3.64 -1.90
N GLU A 117 -11.42 2.45 -1.29
CA GLU A 117 -10.54 2.06 -0.19
C GLU A 117 -9.08 1.95 -0.65
N GLU A 118 -8.80 1.22 -1.74
CA GLU A 118 -7.44 1.02 -2.27
C GLU A 118 -6.82 2.33 -2.77
N LEU A 119 -7.63 3.17 -3.43
CA LEU A 119 -7.13 4.42 -3.93
C LEU A 119 -7.02 5.46 -2.83
N ASP A 120 -7.73 5.42 -1.70
CA ASP A 120 -7.65 6.46 -0.65
C ASP A 120 -7.70 7.89 -1.21
N PHE A 121 -8.82 8.24 -1.87
CA PHE A 121 -9.01 9.61 -2.39
C PHE A 121 -9.23 10.63 -1.27
N GLU A 122 -9.69 10.19 -0.11
CA GLU A 122 -10.07 11.07 0.99
C GLU A 122 -8.89 11.34 1.94
N GLY A 123 -7.81 10.56 1.86
CA GLY A 123 -6.68 10.62 2.80
C GLY A 123 -7.04 10.02 4.15
N VAL A 124 -8.00 9.10 4.17
CA VAL A 124 -8.55 8.47 5.36
C VAL A 124 -8.43 6.98 5.15
N ASP A 125 -7.75 6.33 6.09
CA ASP A 125 -7.71 4.88 6.18
C ASP A 125 -9.05 4.36 6.74
N PRO A 126 -9.92 3.76 5.91
CA PRO A 126 -11.26 3.37 6.34
C PRO A 126 -11.24 2.16 7.28
N ARG A 127 -10.13 1.42 7.33
CA ARG A 127 -9.92 0.25 8.20
C ARG A 127 -9.20 0.63 9.50
N ARG A 128 -8.89 1.90 9.72
CA ARG A 128 -8.26 2.35 10.96
C ARG A 128 -9.22 2.10 12.13
N PRO A 129 -8.82 1.32 13.14
CA PRO A 129 -9.67 1.05 14.29
C PRO A 129 -9.83 2.32 15.15
N ALA A 130 -11.00 2.44 15.79
CA ALA A 130 -11.20 3.42 16.83
C ALA A 130 -10.39 3.03 18.08
N PRO A 131 -9.71 3.99 18.75
CA PRO A 131 -8.99 3.71 19.97
C PRO A 131 -9.96 3.31 21.09
N LEU A 132 -9.61 2.26 21.84
CA LEU A 132 -10.33 1.85 23.04
C LEU A 132 -9.95 2.73 24.24
N PRO A 133 -10.89 2.97 25.18
CA PRO A 133 -10.57 3.57 26.47
C PRO A 133 -9.45 2.79 27.18
N PRO A 134 -8.44 3.46 27.77
CA PRO A 134 -7.27 2.79 28.34
C PRO A 134 -7.59 1.70 29.36
N GLU A 135 -8.62 1.89 30.18
CA GLU A 135 -9.09 0.92 31.16
C GLU A 135 -9.57 -0.37 30.50
N ARG A 136 -10.29 -0.26 29.38
CA ARG A 136 -10.80 -1.43 28.64
C ARG A 136 -9.70 -2.11 27.83
N ALA A 137 -8.78 -1.31 27.31
CA ALA A 137 -7.64 -1.83 26.56
C ALA A 137 -6.69 -2.64 27.46
N ALA A 138 -6.45 -2.20 28.69
CA ALA A 138 -5.61 -2.89 29.66
C ALA A 138 -6.10 -4.32 30.01
N GLU A 139 -7.39 -4.59 29.85
CA GLU A 139 -8.01 -5.90 30.06
C GLU A 139 -7.81 -6.87 28.88
N LEU A 140 -7.21 -6.41 27.77
CA LEU A 140 -7.07 -7.16 26.53
C LEU A 140 -5.59 -7.32 26.12
N PRO A 141 -4.77 -8.07 26.88
CA PRO A 141 -3.40 -8.35 26.46
C PRO A 141 -3.40 -9.21 25.20
N VAL A 142 -2.88 -8.70 24.09
CA VAL A 142 -2.81 -9.42 22.82
C VAL A 142 -1.40 -9.96 22.59
N ILE A 143 -1.29 -11.22 22.16
CA ILE A 143 -0.05 -11.79 21.65
C ILE A 143 -0.18 -12.04 20.15
N VAL A 144 0.71 -11.46 19.38
CA VAL A 144 0.83 -11.70 17.94
C VAL A 144 2.03 -12.62 17.72
N VAL A 145 1.82 -13.74 17.02
CA VAL A 145 2.89 -14.69 16.70
C VAL A 145 3.38 -14.46 15.27
N GLY A 146 4.63 -14.03 15.16
CA GLY A 146 5.29 -13.67 13.90
C GLY A 146 5.31 -12.17 13.62
N CYS A 147 6.40 -11.70 13.05
CA CYS A 147 6.66 -10.33 12.61
C CYS A 147 6.93 -10.28 11.09
N GLY A 148 6.16 -11.07 10.34
CA GLY A 148 5.95 -10.89 8.90
C GLY A 148 4.94 -9.78 8.62
N GLU A 149 4.54 -9.64 7.36
CA GLU A 149 3.54 -8.66 6.91
C GLU A 149 2.28 -8.64 7.80
N SER A 150 1.61 -9.77 8.01
CA SER A 150 0.40 -9.83 8.85
C SER A 150 0.65 -9.41 10.31
N GLY A 151 1.81 -9.76 10.87
CA GLY A 151 2.15 -9.43 12.26
C GLY A 151 2.47 -7.96 12.45
N ILE A 152 3.17 -7.36 11.48
CA ILE A 152 3.43 -5.92 11.44
C ILE A 152 2.09 -5.17 11.30
N LEU A 153 1.23 -5.57 10.36
CA LEU A 153 -0.11 -4.99 10.21
C LEU A 153 -0.91 -5.07 11.51
N ALA A 154 -0.96 -6.25 12.15
CA ALA A 154 -1.64 -6.43 13.43
C ALA A 154 -1.10 -5.46 14.49
N GLY A 155 0.23 -5.35 14.61
CA GLY A 155 0.86 -4.40 15.53
C GLY A 155 0.48 -2.94 15.25
N ILE A 156 0.46 -2.52 13.98
CA ILE A 156 0.00 -1.17 13.59
C ILE A 156 -1.44 -0.95 14.06
N ARG A 157 -2.36 -1.88 13.75
CA ARG A 157 -3.78 -1.75 14.09
C ARG A 157 -4.02 -1.77 15.60
N LEU A 158 -3.35 -2.65 16.34
CA LEU A 158 -3.45 -2.72 17.80
C LEU A 158 -2.94 -1.43 18.45
N LYS A 159 -1.81 -0.88 17.97
CA LYS A 159 -1.29 0.41 18.44
C LYS A 159 -2.25 1.56 18.16
N GLN A 160 -2.86 1.61 16.97
CA GLN A 160 -3.89 2.61 16.63
C GLN A 160 -5.14 2.47 17.50
N ALA A 161 -5.51 1.23 17.87
CA ALA A 161 -6.63 0.92 18.75
C ALA A 161 -6.33 1.13 20.25
N ASN A 162 -5.11 1.56 20.60
CA ASN A 162 -4.65 1.69 21.99
C ASN A 162 -4.66 0.36 22.79
N ILE A 163 -4.62 -0.79 22.10
CA ILE A 163 -4.62 -2.12 22.73
C ILE A 163 -3.18 -2.53 23.05
N PRO A 164 -2.86 -2.98 24.28
CA PRO A 164 -1.54 -3.50 24.62
C PRO A 164 -1.28 -4.82 23.90
N PHE A 165 -0.11 -4.95 23.27
CA PHE A 165 0.27 -6.18 22.59
C PHE A 165 1.76 -6.49 22.72
N THR A 166 2.10 -7.76 22.54
CA THR A 166 3.46 -8.24 22.32
C THR A 166 3.51 -9.07 21.04
N ILE A 167 4.47 -8.78 20.18
CA ILE A 167 4.78 -9.61 19.02
C ILE A 167 5.92 -10.56 19.39
N LEU A 168 5.74 -11.86 19.19
CA LEU A 168 6.78 -12.88 19.38
C LEU A 168 7.30 -13.31 18.00
N GLU A 169 8.59 -13.10 17.73
CA GLU A 169 9.22 -13.47 16.45
C GLU A 169 10.47 -14.30 16.69
N LYS A 170 10.53 -15.47 16.03
CA LYS A 170 11.68 -16.39 16.13
C LYS A 170 12.94 -15.84 15.48
N ASN A 171 12.79 -14.95 14.49
CA ASN A 171 13.87 -14.31 13.77
C ASN A 171 14.50 -13.14 14.52
N ALA A 172 15.65 -12.69 14.04
CA ALA A 172 16.36 -11.53 14.59
C ALA A 172 15.92 -10.19 13.96
N GLY A 173 14.92 -10.21 13.08
CA GLY A 173 14.35 -9.02 12.46
C GLY A 173 13.07 -9.34 11.67
N PRO A 174 12.45 -8.30 11.08
CA PRO A 174 11.13 -8.40 10.48
C PRO A 174 11.13 -8.95 9.06
N GLY A 175 9.93 -9.29 8.58
CA GLY A 175 9.65 -9.60 7.19
C GLY A 175 9.12 -11.01 6.97
N GLY A 176 9.20 -11.89 7.97
CA GLY A 176 8.67 -13.26 7.90
C GLY A 176 9.24 -14.01 6.70
N THR A 177 8.40 -14.28 5.69
CA THR A 177 8.83 -14.85 4.40
C THR A 177 10.05 -14.15 3.83
N TRP A 178 10.09 -12.81 3.87
CA TRP A 178 11.17 -12.00 3.31
C TRP A 178 12.39 -11.91 4.21
N TRP A 179 12.31 -12.40 5.44
CA TRP A 179 13.49 -12.64 6.27
C TRP A 179 14.11 -14.01 5.96
N GLU A 180 13.28 -15.05 5.86
CA GLU A 180 13.71 -16.44 5.71
C GLU A 180 14.22 -16.80 4.30
N ASN A 181 13.74 -16.08 3.28
CA ASN A 181 13.99 -16.45 1.88
C ASN A 181 14.93 -15.48 1.18
N SER A 182 16.24 -15.61 1.40
CA SER A 182 17.28 -14.77 0.76
C SER A 182 18.01 -15.48 -0.39
N TYR A 183 17.37 -16.46 -1.03
CA TYR A 183 17.98 -17.16 -2.16
C TYR A 183 18.03 -16.27 -3.42
N PRO A 184 19.00 -16.48 -4.34
CA PRO A 184 19.11 -15.65 -5.55
C PRO A 184 17.82 -15.65 -6.38
N GLY A 185 17.28 -14.45 -6.63
CA GLY A 185 16.09 -14.27 -7.46
C GLY A 185 14.76 -14.25 -6.71
N ALA A 186 14.73 -14.44 -5.38
CA ALA A 186 13.53 -14.34 -4.55
C ALA A 186 12.80 -12.99 -4.78
N ARG A 187 11.52 -13.07 -5.15
CA ARG A 187 10.67 -11.93 -5.53
C ARG A 187 9.18 -12.28 -5.38
N VAL A 188 8.34 -11.25 -5.40
CA VAL A 188 6.87 -11.42 -5.50
C VAL A 188 6.43 -11.83 -6.90
N ASP A 189 5.24 -12.43 -6.99
CA ASP A 189 4.52 -12.75 -8.22
C ASP A 189 3.37 -11.76 -8.54
N VAL A 190 3.04 -10.89 -7.59
CA VAL A 190 2.11 -9.77 -7.76
C VAL A 190 2.87 -8.47 -8.03
N ALA A 191 2.26 -7.56 -8.78
CA ALA A 191 2.86 -6.25 -9.01
C ALA A 191 3.07 -5.52 -7.67
N ASN A 192 4.26 -4.96 -7.49
CA ASN A 192 4.73 -4.27 -6.29
C ASN A 192 3.76 -3.20 -5.74
N HIS A 193 3.00 -2.52 -6.61
CA HIS A 193 2.01 -1.53 -6.22
C HIS A 193 0.82 -2.13 -5.44
N PHE A 194 0.61 -3.45 -5.51
CA PHE A 194 -0.36 -4.18 -4.70
C PHE A 194 0.27 -4.88 -3.49
N TYR A 195 1.60 -4.98 -3.43
CA TYR A 195 2.33 -5.66 -2.34
C TYR A 195 2.88 -4.65 -1.33
N CYS A 196 1.97 -3.82 -0.82
CA CYS A 196 2.17 -2.88 0.27
C CYS A 196 0.85 -2.67 1.00
N TYR A 197 0.87 -2.15 2.23
CA TYR A 197 -0.37 -1.78 2.90
C TYR A 197 -1.07 -0.65 2.15
N SER A 198 -2.39 -0.74 1.97
CA SER A 198 -3.20 0.26 1.27
C SER A 198 -3.08 1.67 1.87
N PHE A 199 -2.86 1.76 3.19
CA PHE A 199 -2.62 3.02 3.91
C PHE A 199 -1.12 3.46 3.93
N GLU A 200 -0.21 2.63 3.40
CA GLU A 200 1.23 2.91 3.29
C GLU A 200 1.79 2.48 1.92
N PRO A 201 1.28 3.07 0.82
CA PRO A 201 1.77 2.77 -0.51
C PRO A 201 3.23 3.26 -0.68
N SER A 202 4.04 2.46 -1.37
CA SER A 202 5.42 2.81 -1.69
C SER A 202 5.56 3.21 -3.17
N ASN A 203 6.34 4.27 -3.40
CA ASN A 203 6.73 4.74 -4.74
C ASN A 203 8.23 4.52 -5.01
N ASP A 204 8.95 3.88 -4.08
CA ASP A 204 10.41 3.71 -4.13
C ASP A 204 10.82 2.32 -4.64
N TRP A 205 9.86 1.56 -5.15
CA TRP A 205 10.13 0.27 -5.77
C TRP A 205 11.03 0.43 -6.99
N LYS A 206 12.06 -0.40 -7.08
CA LYS A 206 13.01 -0.44 -8.21
C LYS A 206 12.57 -1.43 -9.28
N HIS A 207 11.86 -2.48 -8.88
CA HIS A 207 11.35 -3.50 -9.77
C HIS A 207 9.82 -3.53 -9.74
N PHE A 208 9.21 -3.83 -10.89
CA PHE A 208 7.77 -4.07 -11.01
C PHE A 208 7.32 -5.28 -10.17
N PHE A 209 8.15 -6.33 -10.15
CA PHE A 209 8.06 -7.44 -9.20
C PHE A 209 9.23 -7.30 -8.21
N ALA A 210 8.95 -6.73 -7.04
CA ALA A 210 9.96 -6.39 -6.04
C ALA A 210 10.76 -7.63 -5.60
N GLU A 211 12.08 -7.47 -5.48
CA GLU A 211 12.95 -8.51 -4.97
C GLU A 211 12.97 -8.50 -3.43
N GLN A 212 13.37 -9.62 -2.82
CA GLN A 212 13.38 -9.78 -1.36
C GLN A 212 14.02 -8.60 -0.59
N PRO A 213 15.18 -8.02 -1.01
CA PRO A 213 15.79 -6.92 -0.26
C PRO A 213 14.93 -5.65 -0.22
N GLU A 214 14.16 -5.38 -1.28
CA GLU A 214 13.25 -4.23 -1.32
C GLU A 214 12.07 -4.43 -0.37
N LEU A 215 11.54 -5.64 -0.31
CA LEU A 215 10.44 -6.01 0.57
C LEU A 215 10.87 -5.96 2.03
N GLN A 216 12.07 -6.48 2.33
CA GLN A 216 12.66 -6.38 3.67
C GLN A 216 12.84 -4.91 4.09
N ALA A 217 13.31 -4.05 3.18
CA ALA A 217 13.44 -2.62 3.44
C ALA A 217 12.08 -1.95 3.70
N TYR A 218 11.05 -2.28 2.91
CA TYR A 218 9.68 -1.78 3.11
C TYR A 218 9.14 -2.16 4.50
N PHE A 219 9.22 -3.44 4.90
CA PHE A 219 8.71 -3.88 6.20
C PHE A 219 9.51 -3.31 7.37
N THR A 220 10.82 -3.14 7.22
CA THR A 220 11.66 -2.46 8.23
C THR A 220 11.24 -1.00 8.39
N MET A 221 11.04 -0.28 7.28
CA MET A 221 10.53 1.09 7.31
C MET A 221 9.16 1.20 7.98
N MET A 222 8.25 0.24 7.74
CA MET A 222 6.95 0.20 8.41
C MET A 222 7.08 0.00 9.92
N MET A 223 7.95 -0.91 10.36
CA MET A 223 8.24 -1.10 11.77
C MET A 223 8.75 0.18 12.44
N ASP A 224 9.69 0.87 11.79
CA ASP A 224 10.28 2.11 12.31
C ASP A 224 9.26 3.24 12.34
N LYS A 225 8.51 3.43 11.25
CA LYS A 225 7.49 4.49 11.11
C LYS A 225 6.44 4.42 12.21
N TYR A 226 6.02 3.21 12.59
CA TYR A 226 5.00 2.98 13.61
C TYR A 226 5.58 2.70 15.00
N GLY A 227 6.91 2.72 15.15
CA GLY A 227 7.59 2.45 16.41
C GLY A 227 7.22 1.09 16.99
N LEU A 228 7.16 0.04 16.16
CA LEU A 228 6.74 -1.29 16.61
C LEU A 228 7.84 -2.04 17.36
N GLY A 229 9.11 -1.65 17.18
CA GLY A 229 10.26 -2.39 17.73
C GLY A 229 10.20 -2.63 19.25
N GLU A 230 9.62 -1.70 20.01
CA GLU A 230 9.44 -1.83 21.48
C GLU A 230 8.42 -2.92 21.88
N HIS A 231 7.54 -3.31 20.95
CA HIS A 231 6.51 -4.31 21.17
C HIS A 231 6.94 -5.71 20.71
N VAL A 232 8.14 -5.86 20.12
CA VAL A 232 8.62 -7.14 19.59
C VAL A 232 9.62 -7.80 20.52
N ARG A 233 9.41 -9.08 20.81
CA ARG A 233 10.42 -9.96 21.38
C ARG A 233 11.05 -10.78 20.25
N TRP A 234 12.25 -10.37 19.84
CA TRP A 234 13.04 -11.07 18.84
C TRP A 234 13.64 -12.35 19.39
N ARG A 235 13.96 -13.28 18.48
CA ARG A 235 14.50 -14.59 18.84
C ARG A 235 13.63 -15.30 19.88
N ALA A 236 12.30 -15.13 19.79
CA ALA A 236 11.31 -15.73 20.66
C ALA A 236 10.43 -16.69 19.84
N GLU A 237 10.72 -17.98 19.95
CA GLU A 237 9.98 -19.04 19.26
C GLU A 237 8.82 -19.52 20.13
N VAL A 238 7.59 -19.37 19.64
CA VAL A 238 6.41 -19.95 20.30
C VAL A 238 6.42 -21.46 20.12
N LEU A 239 6.30 -22.18 21.24
CA LEU A 239 6.32 -23.64 21.30
C LEU A 239 4.93 -24.24 21.49
N ALA A 240 4.05 -23.55 22.20
CA ALA A 240 2.69 -23.99 22.49
C ALA A 240 1.77 -22.79 22.76
N ALA A 241 0.49 -22.96 22.45
CA ALA A 241 -0.59 -22.09 22.87
C ALA A 241 -1.73 -22.97 23.37
N GLU A 242 -2.11 -22.82 24.64
CA GLU A 242 -3.11 -23.65 25.30
C GLU A 242 -4.22 -22.75 25.85
N TRP A 243 -5.47 -23.12 25.63
CA TRP A 243 -6.62 -22.38 26.17
C TRP A 243 -6.88 -22.81 27.61
N ASP A 244 -7.08 -21.83 28.48
CA ASP A 244 -7.43 -22.01 29.90
C ASP A 244 -8.91 -21.67 30.08
N ASP A 245 -9.76 -22.69 30.23
CA ASP A 245 -11.21 -22.53 30.35
C ASP A 245 -11.63 -21.80 31.64
N ASP A 246 -10.83 -21.93 32.72
CA ASP A 246 -11.14 -21.32 34.02
C ASP A 246 -10.85 -19.81 33.98
N GLU A 247 -9.75 -19.41 33.35
CA GLU A 247 -9.37 -17.99 33.21
C GLU A 247 -10.00 -17.32 31.98
N GLY A 248 -10.41 -18.09 30.97
CA GLY A 248 -10.87 -17.57 29.69
C GLY A 248 -9.74 -16.91 28.89
N MET A 249 -8.53 -17.45 28.98
CA MET A 249 -7.30 -16.84 28.45
C MET A 249 -6.42 -17.89 27.75
N TRP A 250 -5.60 -17.45 26.80
CA TRP A 250 -4.54 -18.28 26.23
C TRP A 250 -3.28 -18.24 27.09
N ALA A 251 -2.68 -19.40 27.35
CA ALA A 251 -1.32 -19.56 27.83
C ALA A 251 -0.38 -19.81 26.64
N VAL A 252 0.46 -18.83 26.31
CA VAL A 252 1.42 -18.91 25.20
C VAL A 252 2.81 -19.15 25.75
N THR A 253 3.38 -20.32 25.44
CA THR A 253 4.74 -20.70 25.87
C THR A 253 5.73 -20.42 24.76
N ALA A 254 6.78 -19.66 25.06
CA ALA A 254 7.82 -19.29 24.11
C ALA A 254 9.22 -19.49 24.68
N ARG A 255 10.16 -19.81 23.80
CA ARG A 255 11.60 -19.94 24.08
C ARG A 255 12.34 -18.75 23.51
N SER A 256 13.08 -18.03 24.35
CA SER A 256 13.97 -16.95 23.93
C SER A 256 15.29 -17.49 23.36
N GLY A 257 16.06 -16.61 22.71
CA GLY A 257 17.32 -16.97 22.04
C GLY A 257 18.44 -17.47 22.96
N ASP A 258 18.32 -17.26 24.27
CA ASP A 258 19.20 -17.82 25.31
C ASP A 258 18.71 -19.20 25.83
N GLY A 259 17.58 -19.70 25.31
CA GLY A 259 16.97 -20.96 25.71
C GLY A 259 15.96 -20.86 26.85
N THR A 260 15.77 -19.68 27.46
CA THR A 260 14.79 -19.50 28.55
C THR A 260 13.37 -19.72 28.04
N ILE A 261 12.58 -20.51 28.77
CA ILE A 261 11.17 -20.76 28.46
C ILE A 261 10.31 -19.88 29.37
N THR A 262 9.39 -19.13 28.77
CA THR A 262 8.43 -18.29 29.48
C THR A 262 7.03 -18.53 28.96
N THR A 263 6.04 -18.41 29.85
CA THR A 263 4.62 -18.48 29.51
C THR A 263 3.99 -17.12 29.73
N MET A 264 3.24 -16.64 28.75
CA MET A 264 2.52 -15.36 28.76
C MET A 264 1.02 -15.61 28.64
N ARG A 265 0.22 -14.70 29.17
CA ARG A 265 -1.25 -14.74 29.04
C ARG A 265 -1.72 -13.80 27.94
N ALA A 266 -2.68 -14.24 27.14
CA ALA A 266 -3.36 -13.41 26.15
C ALA A 266 -4.89 -13.55 26.28
N ALA A 267 -5.59 -12.45 26.03
CA ALA A 267 -7.04 -12.41 25.95
C ALA A 267 -7.57 -13.27 24.78
N PRO A 268 -8.86 -13.67 24.82
CA PRO A 268 -9.51 -14.37 23.72
C PRO A 268 -9.49 -13.60 22.39
#